data_AF-A0A3L0VX70-F1
#
_entry.id   AF-A0A3L0VX70-F1
#
_cell.length_a   1.000
_cell.length_b   1.000
_cell.length_c   1.000
_cell.angle_alpha   90.00
_cell.angle_beta   90.00
_cell.angle_gamma   90.00
#
_symmetry.space_group_name_H-M   'P 1'
#
loop_
_entity.id
_entity.type
_entity.pdbx_description
1 polymer ?
#
loop_
_entity_poly.entity_id
_entity_poly.type
_entity_poly.pdbx_seq_one_letter_code
_entity_poly.pdbx_strand_id
1 'polypeptide(L)'
;MVSNPERITGVIKGGYETECFFIYDGKHPWSILKRDDGHYYMAYYPEGQDIYELSKISSDDWNYASILCVSYTSQELGTKEAIESMAELYNIVNQKLYGMDDVLDDIINSDELF
;
A
#
# COMPACT_ATOMS: atom_id res chain seq x y z
N MET A 1 -5.28 10.09 -2.00
CA MET A 1 -4.69 9.19 -0.99
C MET A 1 -3.36 9.75 -0.52
N VAL A 2 -2.42 9.94 -1.43
CA VAL A 2 -1.12 10.60 -1.17
C VAL A 2 -1.24 11.91 -0.39
N SER A 3 -2.15 12.81 -0.78
CA SER A 3 -2.30 14.13 -0.13
C SER A 3 -2.90 14.11 1.28
N ASN A 4 -3.34 12.94 1.78
CA ASN A 4 -3.93 12.78 3.12
C ASN A 4 -3.43 11.45 3.73
N PRO A 5 -2.11 11.34 3.99
CA PRO A 5 -1.49 10.08 4.43
C PRO A 5 -1.98 9.61 5.81
N GLU A 6 -2.48 10.53 6.64
CA GLU A 6 -3.08 10.24 7.96
C GLU A 6 -4.35 9.38 7.86
N ARG A 7 -4.99 9.34 6.69
CA ARG A 7 -6.17 8.50 6.44
C ARG A 7 -5.81 7.07 6.06
N ILE A 8 -4.52 6.78 5.86
CA ILE A 8 -4.00 5.43 5.60
C ILE A 8 -3.76 4.76 6.96
N THR A 9 -4.49 3.68 7.21
CA THR A 9 -4.51 2.96 8.48
C THR A 9 -4.50 1.46 8.23
N GLY A 10 -4.23 0.66 9.27
CA GLY A 10 -4.28 -0.80 9.18
C GLY A 10 -3.40 -1.36 8.06
N VAL A 11 -2.13 -0.94 8.00
CA VAL A 11 -1.22 -1.40 6.94
C VAL A 11 -0.72 -2.82 7.26
N ILE A 12 -0.81 -3.73 6.29
CA ILE A 12 -0.41 -5.13 6.43
C ILE A 12 0.40 -5.56 5.20
N LYS A 13 1.47 -6.33 5.40
CA LYS A 13 2.25 -6.93 4.32
C LYS A 13 1.46 -8.04 3.63
N GLY A 14 1.43 -8.03 2.29
CA GLY A 14 0.81 -9.07 1.48
C GLY A 14 1.67 -10.32 1.31
N GLY A 15 1.14 -11.28 0.55
CA GLY A 15 1.83 -12.52 0.18
C GLY A 15 2.94 -12.29 -0.86
N TYR A 16 2.82 -11.25 -1.68
CA TYR A 16 3.88 -10.83 -2.60
C TYR A 16 4.88 -9.91 -1.88
N GLU A 17 6.19 -10.02 -2.19
CA GLU A 17 7.26 -9.32 -1.43
C GLU A 17 7.06 -7.81 -1.33
N THR A 18 6.58 -7.19 -2.42
CA THR A 18 6.34 -5.75 -2.52
C THR A 18 4.88 -5.38 -2.28
N GLU A 19 3.98 -6.32 -2.02
CA GLU A 19 2.57 -6.01 -1.84
C GLU A 19 2.29 -5.56 -0.41
N CYS A 20 1.51 -4.49 -0.30
CA CYS A 20 0.99 -3.98 0.96
C CYS A 20 -0.51 -3.74 0.84
N PHE A 21 -1.25 -4.15 1.86
CA PHE A 21 -2.66 -3.84 2.04
C PHE A 21 -2.83 -2.70 3.04
N PHE A 22 -3.86 -1.89 2.88
CA PHE A 22 -4.17 -0.81 3.80
C PHE A 22 -5.64 -0.42 3.73
N ILE A 23 -6.13 0.22 4.79
CA ILE A 23 -7.45 0.84 4.86
C ILE A 23 -7.32 2.35 4.67
N TYR A 24 -8.07 2.90 3.73
CA TYR A 24 -8.19 4.35 3.53
C TYR A 24 -9.50 4.89 4.10
N ASP A 25 -9.42 6.03 4.78
CA ASP A 25 -10.58 6.73 5.37
C ASP A 25 -11.37 5.83 6.36
N GLY A 26 -10.66 4.89 6.99
CA GLY A 26 -11.21 3.95 7.98
C GLY A 26 -12.17 2.88 7.43
N LYS A 27 -12.38 2.78 6.11
CA LYS A 27 -13.41 1.90 5.54
C LYS A 27 -13.07 1.24 4.21
N HIS A 28 -12.16 1.81 3.42
CA HIS A 28 -11.92 1.35 2.05
C HIS A 28 -10.67 0.48 2.00
N PRO A 29 -10.78 -0.82 1.71
CA PRO A 29 -9.61 -1.69 1.57
C PRO A 29 -8.94 -1.49 0.22
N TRP A 30 -7.62 -1.35 0.26
CA TRP A 30 -6.77 -1.20 -0.91
C TRP A 30 -5.53 -2.07 -0.78
N SER A 31 -4.94 -2.40 -1.93
CA SER A 31 -3.57 -2.90 -2.01
C SER A 31 -2.77 -2.09 -3.01
N ILE A 32 -1.46 -2.03 -2.79
CA ILE A 32 -0.49 -1.49 -3.73
C ILE A 32 0.71 -2.42 -3.76
N LEU A 33 1.23 -2.69 -4.96
CA LEU A 33 2.45 -3.45 -5.17
C LEU A 33 3.32 -2.80 -6.24
N LYS A 34 4.64 -2.94 -6.06
CA LYS A 34 5.64 -2.53 -7.02
C LYS A 34 6.08 -3.75 -7.84
N ARG A 35 5.98 -3.67 -9.16
CA ARG A 35 6.41 -4.73 -10.08
C ARG A 35 7.88 -4.55 -10.46
N ASP A 36 8.48 -5.63 -10.94
CA ASP A 36 9.91 -5.67 -11.31
C ASP A 36 10.24 -4.75 -12.51
N ASP A 37 9.25 -4.45 -13.34
CA ASP A 37 9.35 -3.51 -14.46
C ASP A 37 9.33 -2.03 -14.02
N GLY A 38 9.26 -1.77 -12.71
CA GLY A 38 9.22 -0.42 -12.14
C GLY A 38 7.83 0.24 -12.17
N HIS A 39 6.80 -0.47 -12.64
CA HIS A 39 5.42 -0.01 -12.59
C HIS A 39 4.73 -0.40 -11.28
N TYR A 40 3.66 0.33 -10.98
CA TYR A 40 2.85 0.13 -9.79
C TYR A 40 1.49 -0.44 -10.20
N TYR A 41 1.01 -1.37 -9.38
CA TYR A 41 -0.34 -1.91 -9.46
C TYR A 41 -1.06 -1.58 -8.16
N MET A 42 -2.31 -1.15 -8.28
CA MET A 42 -3.16 -0.81 -7.15
C MET A 42 -4.52 -1.48 -7.34
N ALA A 43 -5.05 -2.09 -6.29
CA ALA A 43 -6.39 -2.69 -6.30
C ALA A 43 -7.27 -2.12 -5.20
N TYR A 44 -8.52 -1.85 -5.55
CA TYR A 44 -9.60 -1.50 -4.64
C TYR A 44 -10.54 -2.70 -4.46
N TYR A 45 -10.95 -2.95 -3.23
CA TYR A 45 -11.80 -4.08 -2.86
C TYR A 45 -13.20 -3.59 -2.45
N PRO A 46 -14.17 -3.52 -3.39
CA PRO A 46 -15.45 -2.84 -3.18
C PRO A 46 -16.40 -3.55 -2.22
N GLU A 47 -16.21 -4.84 -1.96
CA GLU A 47 -17.08 -5.60 -1.05
C GLU A 47 -16.66 -5.46 0.41
N GLY A 48 -15.67 -4.60 0.69
CA GLY A 48 -15.17 -4.39 2.05
C GLY A 48 -14.43 -5.61 2.59
N GLN A 49 -13.76 -6.36 1.71
CA GLN A 49 -12.98 -7.53 2.09
C GLN A 49 -11.96 -7.18 3.18
N ASP A 50 -11.80 -8.10 4.11
CA ASP A 50 -10.84 -7.94 5.19
C ASP A 50 -9.40 -8.06 4.67
N ILE A 51 -8.60 -7.02 4.89
CA ILE A 51 -7.22 -6.95 4.37
C ILE A 51 -6.29 -8.00 4.97
N TYR A 52 -6.59 -8.51 6.16
CA TYR A 52 -5.78 -9.56 6.77
C TYR A 52 -6.05 -10.91 6.10
N GLU A 53 -7.31 -11.22 5.77
CA GLU A 53 -7.63 -12.39 4.96
C GLU A 53 -7.04 -12.29 3.55
N LEU A 54 -7.10 -11.11 2.92
CA LEU A 54 -6.46 -10.87 1.62
C LEU A 54 -4.94 -11.08 1.69
N SER A 55 -4.28 -10.58 2.74
CA SER A 55 -2.81 -10.67 2.88
C SER A 55 -2.27 -12.10 2.99
N LYS A 56 -3.12 -13.07 3.38
CA LYS A 56 -2.75 -14.49 3.50
C LYS A 56 -2.73 -15.23 2.17
N ILE A 57 -3.29 -14.63 1.13
CA ILE A 57 -3.40 -15.27 -0.18
C ILE A 57 -2.01 -15.22 -0.82
N SER A 58 -1.50 -16.41 -1.15
CA SER A 58 -0.21 -16.54 -1.83
C SER A 58 -0.30 -15.99 -3.26
N SER A 59 0.84 -15.56 -3.81
CA SER A 59 0.96 -15.14 -5.22
C SER A 59 0.33 -16.14 -6.19
N ASP A 60 0.49 -17.43 -5.89
CA ASP A 60 0.07 -18.52 -6.77
C ASP A 60 -1.44 -18.75 -6.67
N ASP A 61 -2.03 -18.48 -5.50
CA ASP A 61 -3.45 -18.67 -5.21
C ASP A 61 -4.32 -17.49 -5.62
N TRP A 62 -3.74 -16.30 -5.84
CA TRP A 62 -4.49 -15.09 -6.22
C TRP A 62 -5.39 -15.28 -7.44
N ASN A 63 -4.92 -16.02 -8.44
CA ASN A 63 -5.69 -16.32 -9.65
C ASN A 63 -6.90 -17.22 -9.39
N TYR A 64 -6.87 -18.02 -8.31
CA TYR A 64 -7.94 -18.94 -7.94
C TYR A 64 -8.90 -18.35 -6.92
N ALA A 65 -8.45 -17.36 -6.13
CA ALA A 65 -9.23 -16.74 -5.06
C ALA A 65 -10.50 -16.03 -5.54
N SER A 66 -10.61 -15.72 -6.85
CA SER A 66 -11.81 -15.13 -7.47
C SER A 66 -12.33 -13.88 -6.76
N ILE A 67 -11.41 -13.05 -6.26
CA ILE A 67 -11.74 -11.84 -5.49
C ILE A 67 -12.13 -10.71 -6.43
N LEU A 68 -13.31 -10.13 -6.18
CA LEU A 68 -13.74 -8.94 -6.89
C LEU A 68 -12.87 -7.75 -6.46
N CYS A 69 -12.16 -7.16 -7.42
CA CYS A 69 -11.41 -5.93 -7.22
C CYS A 69 -11.46 -5.04 -8.46
N VAL A 70 -11.22 -3.75 -8.26
CA VAL A 70 -11.00 -2.77 -9.34
C VAL A 70 -9.52 -2.42 -9.33
N SER A 71 -8.81 -2.75 -10.40
CA SER A 71 -7.38 -2.55 -10.49
C SER A 71 -7.00 -1.38 -11.39
N TYR A 72 -5.89 -0.74 -11.03
CA TYR A 72 -5.26 0.32 -11.81
C TYR A 72 -3.77 0.01 -11.92
N THR A 73 -3.20 0.13 -13.12
CA THR A 73 -1.75 0.11 -13.29
C THR A 73 -1.23 1.50 -13.69
N SER A 74 -0.05 1.85 -13.18
CA SER A 74 0.64 3.06 -13.64
C SER A 74 0.94 3.02 -15.13
N GLN A 75 1.05 1.81 -15.70
CA GLN A 75 1.28 1.58 -17.12
C GLN A 75 0.06 1.93 -17.98
N GLU A 76 -1.14 1.51 -17.57
CA GLU A 76 -2.40 1.87 -18.25
C GLU A 76 -2.71 3.35 -18.16
N LEU A 77 -2.40 3.97 -17.01
CA LEU A 77 -2.58 5.41 -16.83
C LEU A 77 -1.61 6.22 -17.70
N GLY A 78 -0.39 5.71 -17.93
CA GLY A 78 0.57 6.22 -18.92
C GLY A 78 1.11 7.63 -18.69
N THR A 79 0.62 8.34 -17.67
CA THR A 79 1.05 9.70 -17.31
C THR A 79 2.15 9.69 -16.26
N LYS A 80 3.08 10.64 -16.35
CA LYS A 80 4.15 10.83 -15.36
C LYS A 80 3.58 11.05 -13.96
N GLU A 81 2.53 11.86 -13.87
CA GLU A 81 1.85 12.21 -12.63
C GLU A 81 1.26 10.98 -11.93
N ALA A 82 0.68 10.03 -12.69
CA ALA A 82 0.16 8.78 -12.13
C ALA A 82 1.27 7.87 -11.57
N ILE A 83 2.40 7.75 -12.30
CA ILE A 83 3.55 6.99 -11.86
C ILE A 83 4.13 7.59 -10.57
N GLU A 84 4.33 8.91 -10.54
CA GLU A 84 4.84 9.62 -9.37
C GLU A 84 3.89 9.50 -8.18
N SER A 85 2.59 9.68 -8.39
CA SER A 85 1.58 9.54 -7.33
C SER A 85 1.53 8.13 -6.74
N MET A 86 1.60 7.09 -7.58
CA MET A 86 1.61 5.70 -7.10
C MET A 86 2.92 5.34 -6.41
N ALA A 87 4.06 5.85 -6.90
CA ALA A 87 5.35 5.69 -6.24
C ALA A 87 5.37 6.34 -4.85
N GLU A 88 4.83 7.56 -4.75
CA GLU A 88 4.72 8.27 -3.48
C GLU A 88 3.81 7.53 -2.51
N LEU A 89 2.64 7.06 -2.99
CA LEU A 89 1.74 6.24 -2.18
C LEU A 89 2.42 4.97 -1.67
N TYR A 90 3.15 4.26 -2.54
CA TYR A 90 3.86 3.04 -2.19
C TYR A 90 4.88 3.28 -1.07
N ASN A 91 5.62 4.39 -1.14
CA ASN A 91 6.59 4.76 -0.10
C ASN A 91 5.90 5.09 1.23
N ILE A 92 4.82 5.87 1.21
CA ILE A 92 4.05 6.21 2.41
C ILE A 92 3.52 4.94 3.09
N VAL A 93 2.94 4.02 2.32
CA VAL A 93 2.41 2.75 2.86
C VAL A 93 3.53 1.90 3.46
N ASN A 94 4.69 1.81 2.81
CA ASN A 94 5.83 1.07 3.35
C ASN A 94 6.41 1.69 4.63
N GLN A 95 6.52 3.03 4.69
CA GLN A 95 6.96 3.73 5.90
C GLN A 95 6.05 3.38 7.09
N LYS A 96 4.74 3.39 6.88
CA LYS A 96 3.76 3.01 7.89
C LYS A 96 3.83 1.53 8.27
N LEU A 97 4.06 0.64 7.30
CA LEU A 97 4.20 -0.80 7.55
C LEU A 97 5.35 -1.11 8.52
N TYR A 98 6.48 -0.44 8.38
CA TYR A 98 7.68 -0.70 9.18
C TYR A 98 7.82 0.22 10.40
N GLY A 99 6.80 1.03 10.72
CA GLY A 99 6.87 2.00 11.82
C GLY A 99 7.99 3.02 11.63
N MET A 100 8.29 3.38 10.38
CA MET A 100 9.39 4.31 10.09
C MET A 100 9.10 5.72 10.59
N ASP A 101 7.81 6.10 10.67
CA ASP A 101 7.38 7.34 11.32
C ASP A 101 7.87 7.36 12.79
N ASP A 102 7.69 6.27 13.54
CA ASP A 102 8.13 6.16 14.94
C ASP A 102 9.67 6.18 15.07
N VAL A 103 10.38 5.49 14.17
CA VAL A 103 11.85 5.47 14.14
C VAL A 103 12.43 6.87 13.87
N LEU A 104 11.82 7.62 12.96
CA LEU A 104 12.25 8.98 12.63
C LEU A 104 11.98 9.93 13.79
N ASP A 105 10.83 9.83 14.44
CA ASP A 105 10.50 10.60 15.64
C ASP A 105 11.48 10.30 16.79
N ASP A 106 11.84 9.04 17.00
CA ASP A 106 12.86 8.67 17.99
C ASP A 106 14.22 9.31 17.70
N ILE A 107 14.67 9.31 16.43
CA ILE A 107 15.94 9.94 16.02
C ILE A 107 15.91 11.45 16.28
N ILE A 108 14.86 12.14 15.84
CA ILE A 108 14.74 13.60 15.99
C ILE A 108 14.71 14.00 17.47
N ASN A 109 13.96 13.26 18.29
CA ASN A 109 13.85 13.54 19.71
C ASN A 109 15.10 13.13 20.50
N SER A 110 15.94 12.24 19.97
CA SER A 110 17.20 11.83 20.61
C SER A 110 18.31 12.89 20.51
N ASP A 111 18.22 13.82 19.55
CA ASP A 111 19.20 14.90 19.36
C ASP A 111 18.95 16.13 20.26
N GLU A 112 17.79 16.26 20.92
CA GLU A 112 17.45 17.39 21.81
C GLU A 112 17.96 17.24 23.27
N LEU A 113 18.75 16.21 23.59
CA LEU A 113 19.23 15.92 24.95
C LEU A 113 20.72 16.21 25.21
N PHE A 114 21.33 17.17 24.50
CA PHE A 114 22.70 17.63 24.78
C PHE A 114 22.82 19.13 25.00
#